data_AF-A0AAV8YG38-F1
#
_entry.id   AF-A0AAV8YG38-F1
#
_cell.length_a   1.000
_cell.length_b   1.000
_cell.length_c   1.000
_cell.angle_alpha   90.00
_cell.angle_beta   90.00
_cell.angle_gamma   90.00
#
_symmetry.space_group_name_H-M   'P 1'
#
loop_
_entity.id
_entity.type
_entity.pdbx_description
1 polymer ?
#
loop_
_entity_poly.entity_id
_entity_poly.type
_entity_poly.pdbx_seq_one_letter_code
_entity_poly.pdbx_strand_id
1 'polypeptide(L)'
;MYNLYKIKFDEEGLPKNETGKSWVYHEIFKTEFNLGFNVPSNDTCDVCDNLRMILQECQSEDQRVVVQQQIDSNLKDAEIRYNIKKNDKVSFPEKTE
;
A
#
# COMPACT_ATOMS: atom_id res chain seq x y z
N MET A 1 -1.32 -16.74 -9.98
CA MET A 1 -0.28 -16.14 -10.85
C MET A 1 0.35 -17.15 -11.80
N TYR A 2 1.00 -18.21 -11.32
CA TYR A 2 1.67 -19.19 -12.21
C TYR A 2 0.76 -19.84 -13.27
N ASN A 3 -0.53 -20.07 -12.98
CA ASN A 3 -1.46 -20.60 -13.99
C ASN A 3 -1.81 -19.57 -15.09
N LEU A 4 -1.87 -18.27 -14.74
CA LEU A 4 -2.09 -17.18 -15.70
C LEU A 4 -0.88 -17.01 -16.63
N TYR A 5 0.32 -17.15 -16.07
CA TYR A 5 1.56 -17.22 -16.84
C TYR A 5 1.54 -18.34 -17.88
N LYS A 6 1.15 -19.56 -17.50
CA LYS A 6 1.09 -20.70 -18.43
C LYS A 6 0.14 -20.43 -19.59
N ILE A 7 -1.06 -19.94 -19.29
CA ILE A 7 -2.06 -19.63 -20.32
C ILE A 7 -1.52 -18.58 -21.29
N LYS A 8 -0.93 -17.48 -20.78
CA LYS A 8 -0.35 -16.44 -21.64
C LYS A 8 0.88 -16.89 -22.42
N PHE A 9 1.72 -17.70 -21.81
CA PHE A 9 2.90 -18.28 -22.46
C PHE A 9 2.49 -19.19 -23.63
N ASP A 10 1.43 -19.98 -23.46
CA ASP A 10 0.87 -20.82 -24.51
C ASP A 10 0.16 -19.99 -25.61
N GLU A 11 -0.50 -18.88 -25.26
CA GLU A 11 -1.12 -17.93 -26.20
C GLU A 11 -0.11 -17.17 -27.08
N GLU A 12 1.04 -16.77 -26.53
CA GLU A 12 2.08 -16.02 -27.26
C GLU A 12 2.99 -16.91 -28.11
N GLY A 13 2.85 -18.25 -28.02
CA GLY A 13 3.64 -19.19 -28.80
C GLY A 13 5.14 -19.14 -28.48
N LEU A 14 5.50 -18.73 -27.26
CA LEU A 14 6.89 -18.63 -26.83
C LEU A 14 7.57 -20.00 -26.82
N PRO A 15 8.84 -20.10 -27.24
CA PRO A 15 9.50 -21.38 -27.37
C PRO A 15 9.73 -22.00 -25.98
N LYS A 16 9.42 -23.31 -25.85
CA LYS A 16 9.40 -24.05 -24.57
C LYS A 16 10.71 -24.03 -23.77
N ASN A 17 11.83 -23.68 -24.41
CA ASN A 17 13.12 -23.47 -23.78
C ASN A 17 13.18 -22.19 -22.92
N GLU A 18 12.18 -21.32 -23.03
CA GLU A 18 12.08 -20.07 -22.26
C GLU A 18 11.03 -20.12 -21.16
N THR A 19 10.29 -21.24 -21.07
CA THR A 19 9.33 -21.50 -20.00
C THR A 19 10.02 -21.48 -18.63
N GLY A 20 9.47 -20.69 -17.71
CA GLY A 20 9.97 -20.57 -16.34
C GLY A 20 11.17 -19.64 -16.15
N LYS A 21 11.65 -18.96 -17.20
CA LYS A 21 12.66 -17.91 -17.03
C LYS A 21 12.06 -16.70 -16.32
N SER A 22 12.77 -16.18 -15.32
CA SER A 22 12.31 -15.05 -14.48
C SER A 22 11.96 -13.80 -15.28
N TRP A 23 12.70 -13.51 -16.37
CA TRP A 23 12.45 -12.35 -17.22
C TRP A 23 11.15 -12.48 -18.03
N VAL A 24 10.82 -13.67 -18.56
CA VAL A 24 9.55 -13.90 -19.30
C VAL A 24 8.36 -13.74 -18.37
N TYR A 25 8.49 -14.23 -17.13
CA TYR A 25 7.47 -14.03 -16.10
C TYR A 25 7.32 -12.54 -15.78
N HIS A 26 8.42 -11.80 -15.58
CA HIS A 26 8.35 -10.36 -15.31
C HIS A 26 7.74 -9.57 -16.46
N GLU A 27 8.09 -9.89 -17.72
CA GLU A 27 7.55 -9.22 -18.90
C GLU A 27 6.03 -9.39 -18.96
N ILE A 28 5.55 -10.64 -18.98
CA ILE A 28 4.11 -10.95 -19.04
C ILE A 28 3.33 -10.29 -17.89
N PHE A 29 3.84 -10.32 -16.66
CA PHE A 29 3.13 -9.72 -15.53
C PHE A 29 3.12 -8.19 -15.54
N LYS A 30 4.19 -7.58 -16.05
CA LYS A 30 4.35 -6.12 -16.08
C LYS A 30 3.64 -5.49 -17.27
N THR A 31 3.71 -6.10 -18.46
CA THR A 31 3.14 -5.55 -19.71
C THR A 31 1.72 -6.03 -19.94
N GLU A 32 1.47 -7.34 -19.86
CA GLU A 32 0.18 -7.92 -20.28
C GLU A 32 -0.88 -7.89 -19.19
N PHE A 33 -0.47 -8.10 -17.94
CA PHE A 33 -1.40 -8.01 -16.81
C PHE A 33 -1.48 -6.62 -16.19
N ASN A 34 -0.60 -5.69 -16.59
CA ASN A 34 -0.42 -4.37 -15.99
C ASN A 34 -0.49 -4.44 -14.45
N LEU A 35 0.05 -5.51 -13.87
CA LEU A 35 0.22 -5.67 -12.44
C LEU A 35 1.49 -4.91 -12.10
N GLY A 36 1.45 -3.59 -12.29
CA GLY A 36 2.42 -2.70 -11.70
C GLY A 36 2.44 -3.05 -10.21
N PHE A 37 3.57 -3.57 -9.74
CA PHE A 37 3.83 -3.71 -8.32
C PHE A 37 3.90 -2.30 -7.76
N ASN A 38 2.73 -1.70 -7.52
CA ASN A 38 2.63 -0.45 -6.82
C ASN A 38 3.31 -0.65 -5.47
N VAL A 39 4.10 0.34 -5.06
CA VAL A 39 4.65 0.34 -3.71
C VAL A 39 3.47 0.17 -2.76
N PRO A 40 3.53 -0.78 -1.80
CA PRO A 40 2.47 -0.94 -0.83
C PRO A 40 2.13 0.42 -0.22
N SER A 41 0.88 0.84 -0.40
CA SER A 41 0.41 2.06 0.26
C SER A 41 0.40 1.79 1.76
N ASN A 42 0.79 2.78 2.55
CA ASN A 42 0.57 2.70 3.99
C ASN A 42 -0.92 2.55 4.26
N ASP A 43 -1.29 1.54 5.03
CA ASP A 43 -2.67 1.37 5.49
C ASP A 43 -3.13 2.65 6.20
N THR A 44 -4.26 3.17 5.75
CA THR A 44 -4.91 4.30 6.39
C THR A 44 -6.17 3.84 7.11
N CYS A 45 -6.47 4.50 8.23
CA CYS A 45 -7.73 4.27 8.93
C CYS A 45 -8.86 5.04 8.24
N ASP A 46 -10.10 4.68 8.55
CA ASP A 46 -11.30 5.32 8.03
C ASP A 46 -11.29 6.85 8.21
N VAL A 47 -10.71 7.35 9.31
CA VAL A 47 -10.59 8.80 9.56
C VAL A 47 -9.67 9.47 8.56
N CYS A 48 -8.52 8.86 8.25
CA CYS A 48 -7.59 9.38 7.26
C CYS A 48 -8.22 9.39 5.86
N ASP A 49 -8.97 8.35 5.51
CA ASP A 49 -9.62 8.25 4.20
C ASP A 49 -10.74 9.29 4.07
N ASN A 50 -11.57 9.45 5.10
CA ASN A 50 -12.61 10.48 5.14
C ASN A 50 -12.02 11.89 5.02
N LEU A 51 -10.97 12.22 5.78
CA LEU A 51 -10.35 13.55 5.72
C LEU A 51 -9.72 13.83 4.35
N ARG A 52 -9.12 12.82 3.70
CA ARG A 52 -8.60 12.96 2.33
C ARG A 52 -9.71 13.22 1.32
N MET A 53 -10.82 12.50 1.42
CA MET A 53 -11.98 12.74 0.55
C MET A 53 -12.51 14.17 0.71
N ILE A 54 -12.71 14.61 1.95
CA ILE A 54 -13.16 15.98 2.25
C ILE A 54 -12.16 17.00 1.68
N LEU A 55 -10.85 16.80 1.87
CA LEU A 55 -9.83 17.71 1.35
C LEU A 55 -9.86 17.81 -0.18
N GLN A 56 -10.13 16.70 -0.87
CA GLN A 56 -10.28 16.67 -2.32
C GLN A 56 -11.53 17.43 -2.79
N GLU A 57 -12.63 17.31 -2.05
CA GLU A 57 -13.92 17.95 -2.36
C GLU A 57 -14.00 19.44 -1.95
N CYS A 58 -13.08 19.92 -1.10
CA CYS A 58 -13.05 21.32 -0.66
C CYS A 58 -12.93 22.29 -1.84
N GLN A 59 -13.90 23.21 -1.95
CA GLN A 59 -13.96 24.24 -2.99
C GLN A 59 -13.35 25.58 -2.55
N SER A 60 -13.25 25.82 -1.24
CA SER A 60 -12.68 27.05 -0.68
C SER A 60 -11.36 26.78 0.04
N GLU A 61 -10.43 27.73 -0.05
CA GLU A 61 -9.12 27.64 0.59
C GLU A 61 -9.23 27.59 2.13
N ASP A 62 -10.13 28.36 2.73
CA ASP A 62 -10.34 28.37 4.18
C ASP A 62 -10.74 26.97 4.70
N GLN A 63 -11.62 26.27 3.97
CA GLN A 63 -11.99 24.89 4.31
C GLN A 63 -10.82 23.92 4.14
N ARG A 64 -9.97 24.10 3.11
CA ARG A 64 -8.76 23.28 2.92
C ARG A 64 -7.82 23.43 4.11
N VAL A 65 -7.59 24.65 4.58
CA VAL A 65 -6.74 24.92 5.74
C VAL A 65 -7.27 24.21 6.98
N VAL A 66 -8.58 24.28 7.25
CA VAL A 66 -9.19 23.63 8.41
C VAL A 66 -9.05 22.10 8.33
N VAL A 67 -9.35 21.51 7.17
CA VAL A 67 -9.24 20.05 6.97
C VAL A 67 -7.79 19.59 7.06
N GLN A 68 -6.85 20.39 6.55
CA GLN A 68 -5.42 20.11 6.69
C GLN A 68 -4.99 20.10 8.15
N GLN A 69 -5.44 21.06 8.96
CA GLN A 69 -5.16 21.08 10.40
C GLN A 69 -5.72 19.82 11.11
N GLN A 70 -6.88 19.34 10.70
CA GLN A 70 -7.47 18.10 11.24
C GLN A 70 -6.63 16.86 10.87
N ILE A 71 -6.14 16.79 9.63
CA ILE A 71 -5.23 15.73 9.18
C ILE A 71 -3.96 15.74 10.03
N ASP A 72 -3.33 16.91 10.19
CA ASP A 72 -2.09 17.06 10.95
C ASP A 72 -2.28 16.65 12.42
N SER A 73 -3.41 17.04 13.02
CA SER A 73 -3.76 16.64 14.38
C SER A 73 -3.93 15.13 14.51
N ASN A 74 -4.64 14.49 13.57
CA ASN A 74 -4.88 13.04 13.58
C ASN A 74 -3.57 12.26 13.42
N LEU A 75 -2.66 12.72 12.54
CA LEU A 75 -1.35 12.10 12.36
C LEU A 75 -0.49 12.22 13.63
N LYS A 76 -0.51 13.38 14.27
CA LYS A 76 0.20 13.60 15.55
C LYS A 76 -0.31 12.67 16.65
N ASP A 77 -1.63 12.50 16.75
CA ASP A 77 -2.23 11.57 17.71
C ASP A 77 -1.86 10.11 17.43
N ALA A 78 -1.82 9.72 16.16
CA ALA A 78 -1.40 8.38 15.77
C ALA A 78 0.08 8.12 16.16
N GLU A 79 0.95 9.09 15.94
CA GLU A 79 2.36 9.02 16.35
C GLU A 79 2.52 8.91 17.86
N ILE A 80 1.76 9.69 18.64
CA ILE A 80 1.76 9.62 20.10
C ILE A 80 1.35 8.21 20.56
N ARG A 81 0.25 7.67 20.04
CA ARG A 81 -0.22 6.32 20.40
C ARG A 81 0.79 5.25 20.04
N TYR A 82 1.44 5.36 18.88
CA TYR A 82 2.50 4.45 18.47
C TYR A 82 3.68 4.49 19.47
N ASN A 83 4.11 5.69 19.87
CA ASN A 83 5.19 5.87 20.81
C ASN A 83 4.84 5.35 22.22
N ILE A 84 3.61 5.56 22.70
CA ILE A 84 3.13 4.99 23.97
C ILE A 84 3.20 3.47 23.91
N LYS A 85 2.61 2.84 22.88
CA LYS A 85 2.64 1.38 22.69
C LYS A 85 4.06 0.84 22.63
N LYS A 86 4.96 1.55 21.95
CA LYS A 86 6.37 1.18 21.85
C LYS A 86 7.06 1.23 23.21
N ASN A 87 6.81 2.29 23.99
CA ASN A 87 7.41 2.46 25.31
C ASN A 87 6.87 1.43 26.32
N ASP A 88 5.58 1.10 26.27
CA ASP A 88 4.98 0.06 27.12
C ASP A 88 5.68 -1.29 26.93
N LYS A 89 5.93 -1.68 25.66
CA LYS A 89 6.66 -2.91 25.32
C LYS A 89 8.09 -2.95 25.84
N VAL A 90 8.75 -1.79 25.95
CA VAL A 90 10.13 -1.70 26.47
C VAL A 90 10.12 -1.75 28.00
N SER A 91 9.13 -1.14 28.64
CA SER A 91 9.02 -1.07 30.10
C SER A 91 8.59 -2.39 30.75
N PHE A 92 7.89 -3.26 30.01
CA PHE A 92 7.51 -4.59 30.46
C PHE A 92 7.99 -5.63 29.44
N PRO A 93 9.23 -6.13 29.55
CA PRO A 93 9.66 -7.24 28.71
C PRO A 93 8.73 -8.42 29.00
N GLU A 94 8.01 -8.87 27.97
CA GLU A 94 7.23 -10.11 28.02
C GLU A 94 8.14 -11.20 28.56
N LYS A 95 7.78 -11.80 29.70
CA LYS A 95 8.42 -13.02 30.17
C LYS A 95 8.09 -14.08 29.12
N THR A 96 9.05 -14.33 28.23
CA THR A 96 9.07 -15.52 27.38
C THR A 96 9.09 -16.75 28.30
N GLU A 97 7.95 -17.44 28.38
CA GLU A 97 7.84 -18.84 28.83
C GLU A 97 8.29 -19.79 27.71
#